data_AF-A0A2G5CVZ3-F1
#
_entry.id   AF-A0A2G5CVZ3-F1
#
_cell.length_a   1.000
_cell.length_b   1.000
_cell.length_c   1.000
_cell.angle_alpha   90.00
_cell.angle_beta   90.00
_cell.angle_gamma   90.00
#
_symmetry.space_group_name_H-M   'P 1'
#
loop_
_entity.id
_entity.type
_entity.pdbx_description
1 polymer ?
#
loop_
_entity_poly.entity_id
_entity_poly.type
_entity_poly.pdbx_seq_one_letter_code
_entity_poly.pdbx_strand_id
1 'polypeptide(L)'
;MMEKEVEAKIQGIPLTDIKLHKPSCPIDERVYCNNCKTSIFDYHRNCSKCSYDLCITCCEEIRSPSVEEGQEKVTAAYSDKGRKCLHGGLPQKECMESPVELSFKTPVSPNIKWKMDRWGRISCPPKKVGGCGSGFLELKCMFPEKWVSEMKHKAEEIAARHTPLMDHGISTQCCTCLDSVGDLCSGNKKLLKAAYREDSNGNHLYCPSAKDIQRSDFNHFQKHWTNGEPVIVHNALEFTSGLSWEPIVMSRALHEKTNSRLFNQKKKLSKGSSHLDVTVVDCLTCCEMEFSIHQFFKGYSDGLGLAHNEFWPRMLKLKDWPPSNSFEERLPRHCGEFFSALPFQEYTNPKFGFLNLAVKLPQQTLKPDLGPKTYIAYGIAEELGRGDSVTKLHCDMSDSVYILMHTTEHHVDKEVLKKCLMSSQEKCQRRPVEICPGSKLQADQIAEGGALWDIFRRCDVVKLKKYLRKHCKEFRDIYSFPVEKD
;
A
#
# COMPACT_ATOMS: atom_id res chain seq x y z
N MET A 1 -10.36 23.79 8.05
CA MET A 1 -10.71 25.22 8.05
C MET A 1 -10.85 25.76 6.63
N MET A 2 -9.87 25.52 5.75
CA MET A 2 -9.88 26.01 4.35
C MET A 2 -11.17 25.68 3.56
N GLU A 3 -11.68 24.45 3.60
CA GLU A 3 -12.90 24.12 2.84
C GLU A 3 -14.17 24.81 3.38
N LYS A 4 -14.26 25.05 4.69
CA LYS A 4 -15.41 25.75 5.30
C LYS A 4 -15.43 27.22 4.87
N GLU A 5 -14.26 27.84 4.69
CA GLU A 5 -14.14 29.19 4.14
C GLU A 5 -14.57 29.24 2.66
N VAL A 6 -14.28 28.20 1.89
CA VAL A 6 -14.78 28.07 0.51
C VAL A 6 -16.31 27.98 0.51
N GLU A 7 -16.90 27.20 1.42
CA GLU A 7 -18.36 27.12 1.56
C GLU A 7 -18.98 28.46 1.97
N ALA A 8 -18.33 29.23 2.84
CA ALA A 8 -18.76 30.59 3.22
C ALA A 8 -18.90 31.49 1.98
N LYS A 9 -17.87 31.47 1.13
CA LYS A 9 -17.81 32.27 -0.11
C LYS A 9 -18.87 31.83 -1.12
N ILE A 10 -19.13 30.53 -1.22
CA ILE A 10 -20.16 29.95 -2.08
C ILE A 10 -21.56 30.41 -1.64
N GLN A 11 -21.83 30.40 -0.33
CA GLN A 11 -23.13 30.78 0.22
C GLN A 11 -23.30 32.30 0.39
N GLY A 12 -22.20 33.06 0.34
CA GLY A 12 -22.21 34.51 0.52
C GLY A 12 -22.49 34.94 1.97
N ILE A 13 -22.15 34.08 2.95
CA ILE A 13 -22.42 34.32 4.38
C ILE A 13 -21.12 34.32 5.21
N PRO A 14 -21.10 34.96 6.40
CA PRO A 14 -19.97 34.87 7.32
C PRO A 14 -19.67 33.43 7.74
N LEU A 15 -18.39 33.13 8.02
CA LEU A 15 -17.94 31.79 8.44
C LEU A 15 -18.66 31.28 9.70
N THR A 16 -19.05 32.19 10.59
CA THR A 16 -19.78 31.90 11.84
C THR A 16 -21.19 31.39 11.62
N ASP A 17 -21.79 31.72 10.48
CA ASP A 17 -23.21 31.50 10.22
C ASP A 17 -23.46 30.25 9.38
N ILE A 18 -22.38 29.62 8.89
CA ILE A 18 -22.45 28.36 8.16
C ILE A 18 -22.95 27.26 9.10
N LYS A 19 -24.05 26.64 8.69
CA LYS A 19 -24.59 25.44 9.34
C LYS A 19 -24.35 24.25 8.44
N LEU A 20 -23.49 23.33 8.87
CA LEU A 20 -23.19 22.11 8.14
C LEU A 20 -24.14 20.99 8.56
N HIS A 21 -24.70 20.30 7.57
CA HIS A 21 -25.54 19.15 7.81
C HIS A 21 -24.70 17.90 8.08
N LYS A 22 -25.11 17.11 9.08
CA LYS A 22 -24.56 15.78 9.29
C LYS A 22 -25.03 14.85 8.17
N PRO A 23 -24.14 14.02 7.59
CA PRO A 23 -24.57 12.99 6.67
C PRO A 23 -25.43 11.95 7.42
N SER A 24 -26.44 11.41 6.73
CA SER A 24 -27.17 10.22 7.21
C SER A 24 -26.31 8.99 6.96
N CYS A 25 -25.24 8.83 7.74
CA CYS A 25 -24.37 7.66 7.67
C CYS A 25 -24.57 6.80 8.93
N PRO A 26 -24.78 5.48 8.80
CA PRO A 26 -24.74 4.56 9.93
C PRO A 26 -23.41 4.69 10.68
N ILE A 27 -23.45 4.61 12.02
CA ILE A 27 -22.27 4.78 12.88
C ILE A 27 -21.17 3.73 12.59
N ASP A 28 -21.55 2.62 11.96
CA ASP A 28 -20.73 1.45 11.65
C ASP A 28 -20.20 1.41 10.21
N GLU A 29 -20.45 2.42 9.37
CA GLU A 29 -19.97 2.45 7.98
C GLU A 29 -18.92 3.53 7.74
N ARG A 30 -17.80 3.15 7.10
CA ARG A 30 -16.77 4.10 6.68
C ARG A 30 -17.15 4.68 5.32
N VAL A 31 -17.24 6.01 5.24
CA VAL A 31 -17.47 6.71 3.97
C VAL A 31 -16.16 6.81 3.18
N TYR A 32 -16.23 6.59 1.87
CA TYR A 32 -15.10 6.69 0.97
C TYR A 32 -15.38 7.69 -0.14
N CYS A 33 -14.34 8.41 -0.56
CA CYS A 33 -14.41 9.28 -1.72
C CYS A 33 -14.70 8.47 -2.99
N ASN A 34 -15.77 8.79 -3.71
CA ASN A 34 -16.10 8.10 -4.95
C ASN A 34 -15.06 8.33 -6.05
N ASN A 35 -14.27 9.41 -5.99
CA ASN A 35 -13.20 9.72 -6.94
C ASN A 35 -11.91 8.93 -6.63
N CYS A 36 -11.23 9.24 -5.52
CA CYS A 36 -9.91 8.68 -5.21
C CYS A 36 -9.95 7.43 -4.31
N LYS A 37 -11.15 6.96 -3.92
CA LYS A 37 -11.38 5.81 -3.02
C LYS A 37 -10.72 5.92 -1.64
N THR A 38 -10.22 7.09 -1.27
CA THR A 38 -9.67 7.36 0.07
C THR A 38 -10.79 7.50 1.08
N SER A 39 -10.59 6.99 2.30
CA SER A 39 -11.59 7.14 3.37
C SER A 39 -11.78 8.59 3.77
N ILE A 40 -13.02 8.98 4.00
CA ILE A 40 -13.41 10.29 4.49
C ILE A 40 -13.61 10.22 6.01
N PHE A 41 -12.99 11.15 6.73
CA PHE A 41 -13.06 11.19 8.19
C PHE A 41 -14.03 12.23 8.74
N ASP A 42 -14.11 13.43 8.15
CA ASP A 42 -14.94 14.51 8.70
C ASP A 42 -15.55 15.38 7.60
N TYR A 43 -14.87 16.47 7.23
CA TYR A 43 -15.30 17.32 6.13
C TYR A 43 -15.22 16.59 4.79
N HIS A 44 -16.30 16.67 4.01
CA HIS A 44 -16.38 16.18 2.64
C HIS A 44 -17.51 16.88 1.91
N ARG A 45 -17.55 16.78 0.59
CA ARG A 45 -18.70 17.23 -0.18
C ARG A 45 -19.53 16.05 -0.65
N ASN A 46 -20.85 16.16 -0.50
CA ASN A 46 -21.81 15.14 -0.89
C ASN A 46 -22.84 15.73 -1.85
N CYS A 47 -23.27 14.97 -2.85
CA CYS A 47 -24.31 15.41 -3.77
C CYS A 47 -25.69 15.38 -3.10
N SER A 48 -26.45 16.47 -3.16
CA SER A 48 -27.82 16.49 -2.64
C SER A 48 -28.82 15.62 -3.42
N LYS A 49 -28.46 15.17 -4.63
CA LYS A 49 -29.31 14.34 -5.51
C LYS A 49 -28.92 12.86 -5.59
N CYS A 50 -27.72 12.48 -5.13
CA CYS A 50 -27.25 11.09 -5.17
C CYS A 50 -26.17 10.85 -4.10
N SER A 51 -25.82 9.59 -3.85
CA SER A 51 -24.80 9.23 -2.83
C SER A 51 -23.36 9.39 -3.31
N TYR A 52 -23.03 10.51 -3.97
CA TYR A 52 -21.67 10.78 -4.43
C TYR A 52 -20.94 11.67 -3.42
N ASP A 53 -19.92 11.10 -2.78
CA ASP A 53 -19.04 11.69 -1.80
C ASP A 53 -17.65 12.01 -2.40
N LEU A 54 -17.17 13.22 -2.10
CA LEU A 54 -15.89 13.74 -2.59
C LEU A 54 -15.07 14.28 -1.41
N CYS A 55 -13.87 13.74 -1.22
CA CYS A 55 -12.97 14.20 -0.15
C CYS A 55 -12.40 15.59 -0.45
N ILE A 56 -11.97 16.30 0.60
CA ILE A 56 -11.42 17.67 0.50
C ILE A 56 -10.21 17.74 -0.42
N THR A 57 -9.32 16.76 -0.37
CA THR A 57 -8.14 16.73 -1.27
C THR A 57 -8.55 16.75 -2.75
N CYS A 58 -9.55 15.94 -3.13
CA CYS A 58 -10.07 15.98 -4.50
C CYS A 58 -10.71 17.34 -4.82
N CYS A 59 -11.44 17.94 -3.87
CA CYS A 59 -12.03 19.26 -4.06
C CYS A 59 -10.96 20.34 -4.32
N GLU A 60 -9.86 20.30 -3.57
CA GLU A 60 -8.71 21.20 -3.74
C GLU A 60 -8.04 20.99 -5.10
N GLU A 61 -7.83 19.73 -5.51
CA GLU A 61 -7.23 19.39 -6.81
C GLU A 61 -8.10 19.87 -7.98
N ILE A 62 -9.42 19.71 -7.89
CA ILE A 62 -10.36 20.18 -8.92
C ILE A 62 -10.38 21.71 -9.03
N ARG A 63 -10.24 22.42 -7.92
CA ARG A 63 -10.22 23.89 -7.90
C ARG A 63 -8.86 24.51 -8.21
N SER A 64 -7.80 23.72 -8.09
CA SER A 64 -6.45 24.17 -8.41
C SER A 64 -6.33 24.35 -9.93
N PRO A 65 -5.81 25.48 -10.43
CA PRO A 65 -5.58 25.64 -11.85
C PRO A 65 -4.62 24.53 -12.30
N SER A 66 -5.04 23.76 -13.32
CA SER A 66 -4.15 22.86 -14.03
C SER A 66 -2.94 23.67 -14.47
N VAL A 67 -1.75 23.31 -13.99
CA VAL A 67 -0.49 23.88 -14.49
C VAL A 67 -0.31 23.37 -15.92
N GLU A 68 -0.96 24.05 -16.85
CA GLU A 68 -0.62 24.09 -18.25
C GLU A 68 -0.05 25.47 -18.53
N GLU A 69 1.26 25.50 -18.80
CA GLU A 69 1.97 26.35 -19.77
C GLU A 69 3.44 26.46 -19.34
N GLY A 70 4.30 25.65 -19.96
CA GLY A 70 5.76 25.79 -19.81
C GLY A 70 6.58 24.51 -19.62
N GLN A 71 6.21 23.36 -20.21
CA GLN A 71 7.13 22.22 -20.27
C GLN A 71 7.30 21.70 -21.71
N GLU A 72 8.57 21.64 -22.11
CA GLU A 72 9.12 20.96 -23.27
C GLU A 72 8.42 19.62 -23.50
N LYS A 73 7.83 19.45 -24.69
CA LYS A 73 7.35 18.14 -25.14
C LYS A 73 8.57 17.23 -25.28
N VAL A 74 8.77 16.32 -24.34
CA VAL A 74 9.60 15.13 -24.59
C VAL A 74 8.81 14.25 -25.55
N THR A 75 8.99 14.46 -26.86
CA THR A 75 8.51 13.56 -27.90
C THR A 75 9.44 12.35 -27.96
N ALA A 76 9.13 11.31 -27.18
CA ALA A 76 9.64 9.98 -27.46
C ALA A 76 8.72 9.34 -28.51
N ALA A 77 9.21 9.17 -29.74
CA ALA A 77 8.52 8.39 -30.75
C ALA A 77 8.53 6.92 -30.31
N TYR A 78 7.36 6.36 -29.99
CA TYR A 78 7.23 4.96 -29.62
C TYR A 78 6.30 4.24 -30.58
N SER A 79 6.76 3.12 -31.12
CA SER A 79 6.00 2.29 -32.06
C SER A 79 5.06 1.37 -31.27
N ASP A 80 3.76 1.37 -31.60
CA ASP A 80 2.79 0.40 -31.10
C ASP A 80 3.19 -1.02 -31.57
N LYS A 81 3.26 -1.97 -30.64
CA LYS A 81 3.62 -3.37 -30.92
C LYS A 81 2.53 -4.38 -30.49
N GLY A 82 1.34 -3.91 -30.11
CA GLY A 82 0.15 -4.73 -29.87
C GLY A 82 0.19 -5.69 -28.66
N ARG A 83 -0.98 -6.29 -28.37
CA ARG A 83 -1.22 -7.15 -27.19
C ARG A 83 -0.34 -8.41 -27.11
N LYS A 84 0.19 -8.92 -28.23
CA LYS A 84 1.05 -10.11 -28.27
C LYS A 84 2.44 -9.85 -27.66
N CYS A 85 2.88 -8.59 -27.55
CA CYS A 85 4.15 -8.22 -26.92
C CYS A 85 4.13 -8.27 -25.38
N LEU A 86 2.96 -8.23 -24.74
CA LEU A 86 2.81 -8.41 -23.28
C LEU A 86 3.23 -9.81 -22.81
N HIS A 87 3.23 -10.75 -23.75
CA HIS A 87 3.28 -12.18 -23.52
C HIS A 87 4.60 -12.79 -24.07
N GLY A 88 5.31 -12.10 -24.95
CA GLY A 88 6.60 -12.56 -25.48
C GLY A 88 6.48 -13.17 -26.88
N GLY A 89 5.29 -13.17 -27.48
CA GLY A 89 5.10 -13.47 -28.89
C GLY A 89 5.88 -12.54 -29.82
N LEU A 90 6.36 -13.10 -30.94
CA LEU A 90 6.97 -12.36 -32.05
C LEU A 90 5.92 -11.43 -32.70
N PRO A 91 6.28 -10.21 -33.11
CA PRO A 91 5.38 -9.37 -33.90
C PRO A 91 5.07 -10.08 -35.22
N GLN A 92 3.78 -10.21 -35.57
CA GLN A 92 3.41 -10.62 -36.92
C GLN A 92 3.84 -9.50 -37.88
N LYS A 93 4.57 -9.88 -38.93
CA LYS A 93 5.20 -8.97 -39.91
C LYS A 93 4.20 -8.28 -40.85
N GLU A 94 2.90 -8.31 -40.56
CA GLU A 94 1.85 -7.70 -41.36
C GLU A 94 0.79 -7.11 -40.44
N CYS A 95 1.01 -5.88 -39.97
CA CYS A 95 -0.09 -4.97 -39.73
C CYS A 95 0.13 -3.79 -40.68
N MET A 96 -0.56 -3.83 -41.82
CA MET A 96 -0.73 -2.66 -42.65
C MET A 96 -1.31 -1.53 -41.81
N GLU A 97 -0.79 -0.33 -42.04
CA GLU A 97 -1.39 0.92 -41.60
C GLU A 97 -2.81 1.00 -42.17
N SER A 98 -3.80 0.59 -41.39
CA SER A 98 -5.18 1.01 -41.60
C SER A 98 -5.75 1.48 -40.26
N PRO A 99 -6.40 2.66 -40.23
CA PRO A 99 -7.06 3.14 -39.03
C PRO A 99 -8.30 2.29 -38.79
N VAL A 100 -8.13 1.17 -38.08
CA VAL A 100 -9.28 0.45 -37.52
C VAL A 100 -9.62 1.14 -36.21
N GLU A 101 -10.71 1.90 -36.19
CA GLU A 101 -11.37 2.35 -34.96
C GLU A 101 -11.82 1.11 -34.16
N LEU A 102 -10.94 0.58 -33.33
CA LEU A 102 -11.27 -0.41 -32.33
C LEU A 102 -11.53 0.32 -31.02
N SER A 103 -12.79 0.66 -30.79
CA SER A 103 -13.29 1.21 -29.53
C SER A 103 -13.20 0.16 -28.42
N PHE A 104 -12.04 0.03 -27.79
CA PHE A 104 -11.91 -0.73 -26.55
C PHE A 104 -11.98 0.22 -25.37
N LYS A 105 -13.11 0.13 -24.65
CA LYS A 105 -13.30 0.74 -23.34
C LYS A 105 -12.42 0.01 -22.33
N THR A 106 -11.17 0.39 -22.20
CA THR A 106 -10.48 0.30 -20.91
C THR A 106 -11.21 1.22 -19.93
N PRO A 107 -11.37 0.83 -18.65
CA PRO A 107 -11.63 1.80 -17.60
C PRO A 107 -10.31 2.56 -17.35
N VAL A 108 -9.86 3.33 -18.35
CA VAL A 108 -9.10 4.54 -18.09
C VAL A 108 -9.95 5.30 -17.08
N SER A 109 -9.38 5.77 -15.96
CA SER A 109 -10.03 6.77 -15.12
C SER A 109 -10.63 7.77 -16.09
N PRO A 110 -11.96 7.82 -16.25
CA PRO A 110 -12.52 8.63 -17.31
C PRO A 110 -12.03 10.03 -17.03
N ASN A 111 -11.44 10.67 -18.03
CA ASN A 111 -10.92 12.02 -17.91
C ASN A 111 -12.12 12.92 -17.53
N ILE A 112 -12.39 13.07 -16.22
CA ILE A 112 -13.61 13.70 -15.71
C ILE A 112 -13.38 15.18 -15.90
N LYS A 113 -14.00 15.75 -16.93
CA LYS A 113 -14.14 17.21 -17.03
C LYS A 113 -15.09 17.68 -15.93
N TRP A 114 -14.52 18.03 -14.78
CA TRP A 114 -15.24 18.63 -13.68
C TRP A 114 -15.81 19.98 -14.10
N LYS A 115 -17.09 20.21 -13.78
CA LYS A 115 -17.73 21.50 -13.99
C LYS A 115 -17.75 22.25 -12.68
N MET A 116 -17.26 23.48 -12.71
CA MET A 116 -17.33 24.42 -11.60
C MET A 116 -18.10 25.66 -12.02
N ASP A 117 -18.81 26.26 -11.09
CA ASP A 117 -19.37 27.59 -11.32
C ASP A 117 -18.36 28.70 -10.94
N ARG A 118 -18.75 29.95 -11.21
CA ARG A 118 -17.94 31.15 -10.94
C ARG A 118 -17.59 31.36 -9.45
N TRP A 119 -18.23 30.64 -8.54
CA TRP A 119 -18.00 30.71 -7.09
C TRP A 119 -17.24 29.49 -6.57
N GLY A 120 -16.83 28.57 -7.44
CA GLY A 120 -16.09 27.35 -7.07
C GLY A 120 -16.95 26.21 -6.54
N ARG A 121 -18.27 26.23 -6.77
CA ARG A 121 -19.13 25.05 -6.51
C ARG A 121 -18.83 23.96 -7.52
N ILE A 122 -18.59 22.77 -7.02
CA ILE A 122 -18.29 21.59 -7.83
C ILE A 122 -19.60 20.90 -8.20
N SER A 123 -19.86 20.73 -9.50
CA SER A 123 -20.99 19.94 -9.97
C SER A 123 -20.72 18.45 -9.77
N CYS A 124 -21.77 17.70 -9.41
CA CYS A 124 -21.72 16.25 -9.33
C CYS A 124 -21.39 15.67 -10.70
N PRO A 125 -20.45 14.72 -10.80
CA PRO A 125 -19.97 14.25 -12.09
C PRO A 125 -21.02 13.35 -12.78
N PRO A 126 -20.82 12.97 -14.07
CA PRO A 126 -21.79 12.18 -14.82
C PRO A 126 -22.02 10.76 -14.27
N LYS A 127 -23.13 10.12 -14.68
CA LYS A 127 -23.48 8.73 -14.33
C LYS A 127 -22.38 7.70 -14.64
N LYS A 128 -21.56 7.94 -15.67
CA LYS A 128 -20.44 7.06 -16.04
C LYS A 128 -19.42 6.85 -14.91
N VAL A 129 -19.34 7.78 -13.96
CA VAL A 129 -18.42 7.71 -12.81
C VAL A 129 -19.15 7.61 -11.47
N GLY A 130 -20.44 7.27 -11.50
CA GLY A 130 -21.27 7.12 -10.31
C GLY A 130 -21.96 8.39 -9.81
N GLY A 131 -21.79 9.53 -10.45
CA GLY A 131 -22.51 10.77 -10.10
C GLY A 131 -23.84 10.92 -10.85
N CYS A 132 -24.57 12.03 -10.61
CA CYS A 132 -25.86 12.30 -11.27
C CYS A 132 -25.78 13.31 -12.44
N GLY A 133 -24.66 14.01 -12.60
CA GLY A 133 -24.43 15.02 -13.64
C GLY A 133 -25.25 16.31 -13.53
N SER A 134 -26.11 16.44 -12.52
CA SER A 134 -27.12 17.53 -12.43
C SER A 134 -27.27 18.15 -11.03
N GLY A 135 -26.56 17.63 -10.03
CA GLY A 135 -26.53 18.17 -8.66
C GLY A 135 -25.25 18.95 -8.39
N PHE A 136 -25.21 19.67 -7.27
CA PHE A 136 -24.00 20.28 -6.73
C PHE A 136 -23.52 19.49 -5.51
N LEU A 137 -22.22 19.51 -5.26
CA LEU A 137 -21.62 18.89 -4.09
C LEU A 137 -21.59 19.91 -2.94
N GLU A 138 -22.36 19.63 -1.89
CA GLU A 138 -22.51 20.48 -0.70
C GLU A 138 -21.58 20.01 0.41
N LEU A 139 -21.00 20.96 1.16
CA LEU A 139 -20.11 20.62 2.27
C LEU A 139 -20.91 19.98 3.43
N LYS A 140 -20.47 18.81 3.87
CA LYS A 140 -20.96 18.09 5.03
C LYS A 140 -19.83 17.88 6.04
N CYS A 141 -20.23 17.67 7.30
CA CYS A 141 -19.34 17.43 8.43
C CYS A 141 -19.88 16.22 9.19
N MET A 142 -19.03 15.22 9.45
CA MET A 142 -19.48 13.99 10.15
C MET A 142 -19.63 14.25 11.65
N PHE A 143 -18.65 14.95 12.23
CA PHE A 143 -18.64 15.26 13.65
C PHE A 143 -19.23 16.65 13.91
N PRO A 144 -19.68 16.94 15.14
CA PRO A 144 -20.00 18.31 15.54
C PRO A 144 -18.85 19.27 15.22
N GLU A 145 -19.19 20.51 14.87
CA GLU A 145 -18.16 21.50 14.57
C GLU A 145 -17.16 21.62 15.72
N LYS A 146 -15.90 21.82 15.37
CA LYS A 146 -14.75 21.95 16.28
C LYS A 146 -14.41 20.70 17.09
N TRP A 147 -15.19 19.62 17.05
CA TRP A 147 -14.93 18.42 17.86
C TRP A 147 -13.53 17.84 17.63
N VAL A 148 -13.10 17.69 16.36
CA VAL A 148 -11.76 17.20 16.02
C VAL A 148 -10.67 18.14 16.51
N SER A 149 -10.84 19.46 16.34
CA SER A 149 -9.87 20.46 16.80
C SER A 149 -9.80 20.57 18.33
N GLU A 150 -10.92 20.45 19.03
CA GLU A 150 -10.97 20.41 20.49
C GLU A 150 -10.33 19.13 21.03
N MET A 151 -10.59 17.99 20.38
CA MET A 151 -9.93 16.73 20.71
C MET A 151 -8.42 16.85 20.52
N LYS A 152 -7.98 17.41 19.39
CA LYS A 152 -6.56 17.66 19.11
C LYS A 152 -5.95 18.56 20.19
N HIS A 153 -6.59 19.70 20.51
CA HIS A 153 -6.11 20.62 21.54
C HIS A 153 -6.00 19.94 22.91
N LYS A 154 -7.02 19.17 23.33
CA LYS A 154 -6.98 18.39 24.58
C LYS A 154 -5.84 17.38 24.58
N ALA A 155 -5.62 16.69 23.46
CA ALA A 155 -4.53 15.73 23.32
C ALA A 155 -3.16 16.43 23.40
N GLU A 156 -2.99 17.58 22.75
CA GLU A 156 -1.79 18.41 22.82
C GLU A 156 -1.55 18.96 24.23
N GLU A 157 -2.59 19.38 24.95
CA GLU A 157 -2.51 19.83 26.35
C GLU A 157 -2.13 18.69 27.31
N ILE A 158 -2.69 17.49 27.10
CA ILE A 158 -2.28 16.31 27.86
C ILE A 158 -0.82 15.98 27.57
N ALA A 159 -0.43 15.97 26.29
CA ALA A 159 0.95 15.73 25.89
C ALA A 159 1.88 16.73 26.57
N ALA A 160 1.62 18.04 26.44
CA ALA A 160 2.41 19.11 27.04
C ALA A 160 2.54 19.01 28.57
N ARG A 161 1.50 18.57 29.29
CA ARG A 161 1.55 18.35 30.74
C ARG A 161 2.41 17.17 31.16
N HIS A 162 2.55 16.16 30.29
CA HIS A 162 3.30 14.93 30.56
C HIS A 162 4.68 14.91 29.88
N THR A 163 4.96 15.85 28.97
CA THR A 163 6.29 16.10 28.39
C THR A 163 7.40 16.33 29.44
N PRO A 164 7.17 17.02 30.59
CA PRO A 164 8.25 17.27 31.56
C PRO A 164 8.82 16.01 32.21
N LEU A 165 8.08 14.89 32.21
CA LEU A 165 8.53 13.61 32.77
C LEU A 165 9.41 12.80 31.80
N MET A 166 9.38 13.12 30.51
CA MET A 166 10.33 12.58 29.53
C MET A 166 11.56 13.46 29.36
N ASP A 167 11.53 14.70 29.87
CA ASP A 167 12.59 15.69 29.72
C ASP A 167 13.73 15.56 30.76
N HIS A 168 13.66 14.58 31.67
CA HIS A 168 14.78 14.22 32.56
C HIS A 168 15.86 13.39 31.82
N GLY A 169 16.14 13.72 30.57
CA GLY A 169 17.14 13.02 29.76
C GLY A 169 17.12 13.25 28.25
N ILE A 170 16.23 14.06 27.68
CA ILE A 170 16.34 14.47 26.27
C ILE A 170 17.27 15.68 26.20
N SER A 171 18.50 15.46 26.65
CA SER A 171 19.61 16.15 26.00
C SER A 171 19.49 15.85 24.51
N THR A 172 19.87 16.81 23.68
CA THR A 172 20.38 16.61 22.31
C THR A 172 21.53 15.58 22.22
N GLN A 173 21.66 14.67 23.18
CA GLN A 173 22.38 13.42 23.03
C GLN A 173 21.80 12.69 21.82
N CYS A 174 22.65 12.61 20.80
CA CYS A 174 22.54 11.71 19.68
C CYS A 174 22.00 10.35 20.14
N CYS A 175 21.23 9.68 19.28
CA CYS A 175 21.01 8.25 19.50
C CYS A 175 22.36 7.59 19.81
N THR A 176 22.44 6.64 20.74
CA THR A 176 23.66 5.84 20.96
C THR A 176 24.12 5.10 19.70
N CYS A 177 23.28 5.07 18.66
CA CYS A 177 23.57 4.73 17.28
C CYS A 177 24.75 5.48 16.66
N LEU A 178 24.89 6.77 16.95
CA LEU A 178 25.75 7.72 16.23
C LEU A 178 26.59 8.48 17.25
N ASP A 179 27.90 8.47 17.06
CA ASP A 179 28.80 9.29 17.86
C ASP A 179 28.60 10.78 17.56
N SER A 180 29.15 11.65 18.39
CA SER A 180 29.04 13.12 18.29
C SER A 180 29.58 13.72 16.99
N VAL A 181 30.25 12.92 16.15
CA VAL A 181 30.80 13.27 14.83
C VAL A 181 29.97 12.69 13.67
N GLY A 182 28.90 11.92 13.95
CA GLY A 182 28.08 11.26 12.92
C GLY A 182 28.67 9.97 12.38
N ASP A 183 29.82 9.53 12.90
CA ASP A 183 30.38 8.21 12.63
C ASP A 183 29.64 7.12 13.41
N LEU A 184 29.61 5.91 12.82
CA LEU A 184 29.11 4.72 13.49
C LEU A 184 29.95 4.46 14.74
N CYS A 185 29.30 4.33 15.90
CA CYS A 185 29.94 3.74 17.08
C CYS A 185 30.51 2.38 16.66
N SER A 186 31.83 2.25 16.59
CA SER A 186 32.50 0.99 16.25
C SER A 186 32.05 -0.10 17.21
N GLY A 187 31.10 -0.94 16.79
CA GLY A 187 30.54 -2.04 17.58
C GLY A 187 29.02 -2.10 17.71
N ASN A 188 28.25 -1.15 17.19
CA ASN A 188 26.79 -1.18 17.35
C ASN A 188 26.11 -2.16 16.37
N LYS A 189 25.97 -3.42 16.77
CA LYS A 189 25.36 -4.53 15.99
C LYS A 189 23.87 -4.32 15.61
N LYS A 190 23.25 -3.23 16.06
CA LYS A 190 21.81 -2.95 15.92
C LYS A 190 21.51 -1.90 14.85
N LEU A 191 22.43 -1.64 13.91
CA LEU A 191 22.23 -0.70 12.81
C LEU A 191 22.41 -1.40 11.47
N LEU A 192 21.52 -1.10 10.53
CA LEU A 192 21.58 -1.55 9.14
C LEU A 192 21.77 -0.35 8.22
N LYS A 193 22.81 -0.37 7.38
CA LYS A 193 22.97 0.62 6.32
C LYS A 193 21.94 0.37 5.22
N ALA A 194 20.97 1.26 5.08
CA ALA A 194 19.84 1.14 4.17
C ALA A 194 19.89 2.11 2.98
N ALA A 195 20.71 3.16 3.05
CA ALA A 195 20.87 4.11 1.96
C ALA A 195 22.31 4.67 1.87
N TYR A 196 22.60 5.31 0.75
CA TYR A 196 23.83 6.06 0.53
C TYR A 196 23.46 7.48 0.07
N ARG A 197 23.55 8.45 0.98
CA ARG A 197 23.33 9.88 0.74
C ARG A 197 24.49 10.64 1.37
N GLU A 198 25.19 11.45 0.59
CA GLU A 198 26.42 12.13 1.03
C GLU A 198 26.14 13.09 2.22
N ASP A 199 24.99 13.78 2.24
CA ASP A 199 24.66 14.79 3.26
C ASP A 199 23.50 14.38 4.20
N SER A 200 23.37 13.10 4.56
CA SER A 200 22.25 12.65 5.41
C SER A 200 22.62 11.63 6.47
N ASN A 201 22.21 11.92 7.71
CA ASN A 201 22.28 10.99 8.84
C ASN A 201 21.23 9.86 8.74
N GLY A 202 20.31 9.90 7.77
CA GLY A 202 19.24 8.92 7.57
C GLY A 202 19.64 7.71 6.71
N ASN A 203 20.94 7.40 6.63
CA ASN A 203 21.45 6.27 5.85
C ASN A 203 21.38 4.93 6.60
N HIS A 204 21.14 4.95 7.91
CA HIS A 204 21.10 3.78 8.76
C HIS A 204 19.72 3.63 9.40
N LEU A 205 19.25 2.39 9.50
CA LEU A 205 18.02 2.02 10.19
C LEU A 205 18.36 1.28 11.48
N TYR A 206 17.56 1.50 12.50
CA TYR A 206 17.59 0.69 13.71
C TYR A 206 17.14 -0.73 13.39
N CYS A 207 18.00 -1.68 13.68
CA CYS A 207 17.88 -3.09 13.30
C CYS A 207 18.27 -4.03 14.47
N PRO A 208 17.53 -4.06 15.59
CA PRO A 208 17.83 -4.98 16.69
C PRO A 208 17.46 -6.44 16.33
N SER A 209 18.13 -7.38 16.99
CA SER A 209 17.66 -8.77 17.06
C SER A 209 16.44 -8.85 17.96
N ALA A 210 15.43 -9.62 17.58
CA ALA A 210 14.29 -9.93 18.44
C ALA A 210 14.75 -10.46 19.81
N LYS A 211 15.88 -11.20 19.85
CA LYS A 211 16.40 -11.82 21.09
C LYS A 211 17.02 -10.84 22.07
N ASP A 212 17.54 -9.75 21.53
CA ASP A 212 18.30 -8.77 22.28
C ASP A 212 17.45 -7.54 22.64
N ILE A 213 16.12 -7.60 22.45
CA ILE A 213 15.20 -6.52 22.83
C ILE A 213 15.08 -6.50 24.35
N GLN A 214 15.76 -5.55 24.96
CA GLN A 214 15.65 -5.22 26.38
C GLN A 214 14.81 -3.96 26.59
N ARG A 215 14.56 -3.62 27.85
CA ARG A 215 13.80 -2.40 28.21
C ARG A 215 14.45 -1.12 27.67
N SER A 216 15.78 -1.06 27.58
CA SER A 216 16.49 0.07 26.96
C SER A 216 16.20 0.19 25.46
N ASP A 217 16.00 -0.93 24.77
CA ASP A 217 15.70 -0.96 23.33
C ASP A 217 14.29 -0.48 23.01
N PHE A 218 13.38 -0.54 23.98
CA PHE A 218 12.06 0.06 23.88
C PHE A 218 12.12 1.59 23.77
N ASN A 219 12.89 2.25 24.64
CA ASN A 219 13.11 3.70 24.58
C ASN A 219 13.82 4.09 23.27
N HIS A 220 14.75 3.24 22.83
CA HIS A 220 15.47 3.42 21.58
C HIS A 220 14.52 3.34 20.36
N PHE A 221 13.65 2.32 20.32
CA PHE A 221 12.58 2.21 19.33
C PHE A 221 11.70 3.47 19.32
N GLN A 222 11.25 3.95 20.49
CA GLN A 222 10.41 5.14 20.58
C GLN A 222 11.09 6.40 20.02
N LYS A 223 12.41 6.54 20.17
CA LYS A 223 13.19 7.65 19.60
C LYS A 223 13.15 7.63 18.07
N HIS A 224 13.43 6.49 17.43
CA HIS A 224 13.33 6.33 15.98
C HIS A 224 11.89 6.49 15.49
N TRP A 225 10.93 5.89 16.19
CA TRP A 225 9.51 5.93 15.82
C TRP A 225 8.95 7.35 15.86
N THR A 226 9.36 8.16 16.85
CA THR A 226 8.96 9.57 16.97
C THR A 226 9.51 10.42 15.82
N ASN A 227 10.67 10.06 15.28
CA ASN A 227 11.24 10.70 14.08
C ASN A 227 10.61 10.23 12.77
N GLY A 228 9.68 9.27 12.82
CA GLY A 228 9.05 8.68 11.63
C GLY A 228 9.99 7.78 10.82
N GLU A 229 10.98 7.19 11.48
CA GLU A 229 11.96 6.28 10.87
C GLU A 229 11.49 4.83 10.98
N PRO A 230 11.58 4.03 9.89
CA PRO A 230 11.23 2.62 9.96
C PRO A 230 12.25 1.85 10.81
N VAL A 231 11.77 0.79 11.47
CA VAL A 231 12.59 -0.11 12.30
C VAL A 231 12.46 -1.51 11.75
N ILE A 232 13.59 -2.22 11.66
CA ILE A 232 13.63 -3.63 11.24
C ILE A 232 13.96 -4.45 12.48
N VAL A 233 13.28 -5.56 12.72
CA VAL A 233 13.66 -6.49 13.78
C VAL A 233 14.00 -7.82 13.13
N HIS A 234 15.26 -8.23 13.22
CA HIS A 234 15.68 -9.50 12.63
C HIS A 234 15.44 -10.66 13.60
N ASN A 235 15.25 -11.86 13.04
CA ASN A 235 15.02 -13.11 13.78
C ASN A 235 13.75 -13.15 14.65
N ALA A 236 12.68 -12.46 14.23
CA ALA A 236 11.40 -12.42 14.96
C ALA A 236 10.77 -13.81 15.23
N LEU A 237 11.01 -14.79 14.36
CA LEU A 237 10.44 -16.12 14.46
C LEU A 237 11.12 -17.01 15.51
N GLU A 238 12.30 -16.65 16.04
CA GLU A 238 13.02 -17.51 16.98
C GLU A 238 12.31 -17.70 18.34
N PHE A 239 11.31 -16.87 18.64
CA PHE A 239 10.51 -16.92 19.87
C PHE A 239 9.19 -17.65 19.73
N THR A 240 8.86 -18.09 18.52
CA THR A 240 7.57 -18.70 18.24
C THR A 240 7.63 -20.20 18.55
N SER A 241 6.49 -20.89 18.53
CA SER A 241 6.44 -22.32 18.84
C SER A 241 7.03 -23.23 17.75
N GLY A 242 7.56 -22.65 16.66
CA GLY A 242 8.10 -23.36 15.51
C GLY A 242 7.01 -23.94 14.62
N LEU A 243 5.80 -23.37 14.64
CA LEU A 243 4.71 -23.82 13.79
C LEU A 243 5.08 -23.63 12.32
N SER A 244 4.93 -24.69 11.52
CA SER A 244 5.29 -24.64 10.11
C SER A 244 4.33 -23.76 9.30
N TRP A 245 4.94 -22.86 8.51
CA TRP A 245 4.29 -21.99 7.52
C TRP A 245 4.46 -22.51 6.10
N GLU A 246 4.91 -23.75 5.94
CA GLU A 246 5.04 -24.41 4.65
C GLU A 246 3.70 -24.40 3.89
N PRO A 247 3.68 -24.08 2.58
CA PRO A 247 2.47 -23.96 1.78
C PRO A 247 1.53 -25.17 1.89
N ILE A 248 2.09 -26.39 1.91
CA ILE A 248 1.31 -27.63 2.05
C ILE A 248 0.71 -27.76 3.46
N VAL A 249 1.43 -27.34 4.51
CA VAL A 249 0.93 -27.34 5.89
C VAL A 249 -0.20 -26.33 6.03
N MET A 250 -0.02 -25.12 5.49
CA MET A 250 -1.08 -24.11 5.44
C MET A 250 -2.31 -24.61 4.68
N SER A 251 -2.11 -25.24 3.51
CA SER A 251 -3.19 -25.85 2.72
C SER A 251 -4.00 -26.87 3.54
N ARG A 252 -3.33 -27.77 4.26
CA ARG A 252 -3.98 -28.80 5.09
C ARG A 252 -4.76 -28.20 6.26
N ALA A 253 -4.16 -27.24 6.97
CA ALA A 253 -4.81 -26.58 8.12
C ALA A 253 -6.16 -25.94 7.74
N LEU A 254 -6.28 -25.42 6.52
CA LEU A 254 -7.54 -24.88 6.00
C LEU A 254 -8.58 -25.98 5.72
N HIS A 255 -8.16 -27.07 5.07
CA HIS A 255 -9.04 -28.17 4.72
C HIS A 255 -9.66 -28.84 5.96
N GLU A 256 -8.88 -29.02 7.03
CA GLU A 256 -9.34 -29.63 8.28
C GLU A 256 -10.51 -28.86 8.93
N LYS A 257 -10.46 -27.52 8.89
CA LYS A 257 -11.50 -26.65 9.46
C LYS A 257 -12.79 -26.66 8.63
N THR A 258 -12.68 -26.69 7.30
CA THR A 258 -13.84 -26.76 6.38
C THR A 258 -14.65 -28.06 6.56
N ASN A 259 -14.02 -29.14 7.02
CA ASN A 259 -14.67 -30.44 7.26
C ASN A 259 -15.30 -30.59 8.66
N SER A 260 -15.19 -29.59 9.53
CA SER A 260 -15.79 -29.64 10.87
C SER A 260 -17.33 -29.55 10.83
N ARG A 261 -18.01 -30.29 11.73
CA ARG A 261 -19.49 -30.37 11.80
C ARG A 261 -20.18 -29.00 11.93
N LEU A 262 -19.54 -28.04 12.61
CA LEU A 262 -20.01 -26.66 12.78
C LEU A 262 -19.99 -25.86 11.47
N PHE A 263 -18.97 -26.06 10.62
CA PHE A 263 -18.86 -25.39 9.32
C PHE A 263 -19.84 -25.95 8.27
N ASN A 264 -20.08 -27.27 8.31
CA ASN A 264 -21.04 -27.93 7.43
C ASN A 264 -22.50 -27.49 7.67
N GLN A 265 -22.84 -26.96 8.86
CA GLN A 265 -24.16 -26.39 9.14
C GLN A 265 -24.35 -25.01 8.46
N LYS A 266 -23.33 -24.15 8.45
CA LYS A 266 -23.34 -22.85 7.71
C LYS A 266 -23.32 -23.05 6.18
N LYS A 267 -22.73 -24.15 5.69
CA LYS A 267 -22.68 -24.52 4.26
C LYS A 267 -24.06 -24.68 3.60
N LYS A 268 -25.11 -25.00 4.36
CA LYS A 268 -26.48 -25.15 3.83
C LYS A 268 -27.14 -23.83 3.42
N LEU A 269 -26.59 -22.67 3.80
CA LEU A 269 -27.17 -21.35 3.51
C LEU A 269 -26.55 -20.63 2.31
N SER A 270 -25.32 -20.97 1.90
CA SER A 270 -24.62 -20.34 0.77
C SER A 270 -24.45 -21.32 -0.39
N LYS A 271 -25.41 -21.33 -1.34
CA LYS A 271 -25.25 -22.03 -2.62
C LYS A 271 -24.30 -21.23 -3.53
N GLY A 272 -23.15 -21.80 -3.92
CA GLY A 272 -22.49 -21.33 -5.16
C GLY A 272 -20.99 -21.56 -5.32
N SER A 273 -20.14 -21.30 -4.31
CA SER A 273 -18.67 -21.41 -4.49
C SER A 273 -18.05 -22.40 -3.51
N SER A 274 -17.00 -23.09 -3.93
CA SER A 274 -16.20 -23.89 -3.01
C SER A 274 -15.38 -22.91 -2.16
N HIS A 275 -15.46 -22.98 -0.84
CA HIS A 275 -14.78 -22.03 0.08
C HIS A 275 -13.23 -22.15 0.07
N LEU A 276 -12.70 -22.98 -0.83
CA LEU A 276 -11.28 -23.20 -1.09
C LEU A 276 -10.79 -22.45 -2.33
N ASP A 277 -11.71 -21.90 -3.13
CA ASP A 277 -11.39 -21.04 -4.25
C ASP A 277 -10.97 -19.67 -3.71
N VAL A 278 -9.89 -19.16 -4.27
CA VAL A 278 -9.23 -17.92 -3.89
C VAL A 278 -9.00 -17.06 -5.12
N THR A 279 -9.18 -15.75 -4.96
CA THR A 279 -8.85 -14.79 -6.01
C THR A 279 -7.35 -14.55 -6.00
N VAL A 280 -6.71 -14.89 -7.12
CA VAL A 280 -5.29 -14.69 -7.37
C VAL A 280 -5.15 -13.57 -8.40
N VAL A 281 -4.21 -12.65 -8.16
CA VAL A 281 -3.90 -11.56 -9.06
C VAL A 281 -2.59 -11.87 -9.78
N ASP A 282 -2.59 -11.77 -11.09
CA ASP A 282 -1.35 -11.70 -11.87
C ASP A 282 -0.76 -10.28 -11.75
N CYS A 283 0.46 -10.17 -11.20
CA CYS A 283 1.07 -8.88 -10.85
C CYS A 283 1.49 -8.06 -12.07
N LEU A 284 1.65 -8.70 -13.24
CA LEU A 284 2.01 -8.04 -14.49
C LEU A 284 0.77 -7.42 -15.14
N THR A 285 -0.29 -8.21 -15.27
CA THR A 285 -1.52 -7.81 -15.97
C THR A 285 -2.55 -7.14 -15.06
N CYS A 286 -2.39 -7.29 -13.74
CA CYS A 286 -3.40 -6.95 -12.72
C CYS A 286 -4.74 -7.67 -12.92
N CYS A 287 -4.77 -8.75 -13.69
CA CYS A 287 -5.97 -9.56 -13.90
C CYS A 287 -6.22 -10.48 -12.70
N GLU A 288 -7.48 -10.57 -12.30
CA GLU A 288 -7.95 -11.49 -11.28
C GLU A 288 -8.32 -12.84 -11.91
N MET A 289 -7.95 -13.93 -11.25
CA MET A 289 -8.21 -15.30 -11.65
C MET A 289 -8.66 -16.12 -10.43
N GLU A 290 -9.44 -17.15 -10.65
CA GLU A 290 -9.84 -18.09 -9.60
C GLU A 290 -8.92 -19.31 -9.59
N PHE A 291 -8.37 -19.63 -8.42
CA PHE A 291 -7.55 -20.82 -8.17
C PHE A 291 -8.10 -21.54 -6.95
N SER A 292 -7.94 -22.86 -6.88
CA SER A 292 -7.98 -23.49 -5.56
C SER A 292 -6.74 -23.11 -4.77
N ILE A 293 -6.87 -22.93 -3.44
CA ILE A 293 -5.73 -22.62 -2.57
C ILE A 293 -4.61 -23.66 -2.67
N HIS A 294 -4.97 -24.93 -2.92
CA HIS A 294 -4.00 -26.00 -3.14
C HIS A 294 -3.19 -25.80 -4.43
N GLN A 295 -3.84 -25.44 -5.54
CA GLN A 295 -3.14 -25.16 -6.81
C GLN A 295 -2.19 -23.97 -6.67
N PHE A 296 -2.62 -22.91 -5.98
CA PHE A 296 -1.77 -21.75 -5.71
C PHE A 296 -0.54 -22.14 -4.88
N PHE A 297 -0.73 -22.82 -3.75
CA PHE A 297 0.39 -23.25 -2.91
C PHE A 297 1.31 -24.25 -3.58
N LYS A 298 0.75 -25.17 -4.39
CA LYS A 298 1.55 -26.08 -5.19
C LYS A 298 2.40 -25.32 -6.22
N GLY A 299 1.82 -24.35 -6.94
CA GLY A 299 2.56 -23.53 -7.89
C GLY A 299 3.66 -22.68 -7.23
N TYR A 300 3.42 -22.18 -6.01
CA TYR A 300 4.42 -21.50 -5.18
C TYR A 300 5.58 -22.44 -4.83
N SER A 301 5.29 -23.65 -4.32
CA SER A 301 6.30 -24.63 -3.88
C SER A 301 7.05 -25.34 -5.01
N ASP A 302 6.42 -25.52 -6.16
CA ASP A 302 7.04 -26.25 -7.26
C ASP A 302 7.96 -25.32 -8.08
N GLY A 303 7.95 -23.99 -7.85
CA GLY A 303 8.59 -22.99 -8.73
C GLY A 303 8.00 -22.97 -10.15
N LEU A 304 6.92 -23.74 -10.34
CA LEU A 304 6.31 -24.10 -11.60
C LEU A 304 5.13 -23.16 -11.84
N GLY A 305 5.43 -21.97 -12.32
CA GLY A 305 4.54 -21.25 -13.23
C GLY A 305 4.39 -22.03 -14.54
N LEU A 306 3.86 -23.26 -14.49
CA LEU A 306 3.77 -24.18 -15.62
C LEU A 306 3.06 -23.54 -16.81
N ALA A 307 3.85 -23.42 -17.89
CA ALA A 307 3.47 -23.74 -19.24
C ALA A 307 2.14 -23.15 -19.73
N HIS A 308 2.20 -21.92 -20.22
CA HIS A 308 1.44 -21.57 -21.42
C HIS A 308 2.38 -20.81 -22.36
N ASN A 309 2.88 -21.52 -23.37
CA ASN A 309 3.56 -21.06 -24.60
C ASN A 309 4.68 -20.01 -24.58
N GLU A 310 5.05 -19.42 -23.43
CA GLU A 310 5.97 -18.29 -23.41
C GLU A 310 6.94 -18.39 -22.23
N PHE A 311 8.21 -18.13 -22.52
CA PHE A 311 9.40 -18.37 -21.69
C PHE A 311 9.47 -17.58 -20.37
N TRP A 312 8.39 -16.96 -19.91
CA TRP A 312 8.39 -15.99 -18.80
C TRP A 312 7.77 -16.53 -17.50
N PRO A 313 8.40 -16.33 -16.33
CA PRO A 313 7.82 -16.69 -15.04
C PRO A 313 6.54 -15.90 -14.74
N ARG A 314 5.53 -16.58 -14.17
CA ARG A 314 4.32 -15.92 -13.67
C ARG A 314 4.55 -15.33 -12.28
N MET A 315 4.12 -14.08 -12.10
CA MET A 315 4.15 -13.39 -10.81
C MET A 315 2.73 -13.34 -10.24
N LEU A 316 2.34 -14.35 -9.48
CA LEU A 316 1.00 -14.46 -8.90
C LEU A 316 1.00 -14.00 -7.44
N LYS A 317 -0.05 -13.30 -7.01
CA LYS A 317 -0.28 -12.97 -5.60
C LYS A 317 -1.67 -13.34 -5.16
N LEU A 318 -1.78 -13.79 -3.92
CA LEU A 318 -3.03 -14.07 -3.26
C LEU A 318 -3.62 -12.75 -2.74
N LYS A 319 -4.86 -12.44 -3.12
CA LYS A 319 -5.50 -11.17 -2.72
C LYS A 319 -6.34 -11.38 -1.45
N ASP A 320 -6.14 -10.50 -0.47
CA ASP A 320 -6.98 -10.33 0.73
C ASP A 320 -7.35 -11.65 1.42
N TRP A 321 -6.36 -12.54 1.56
CA TRP A 321 -6.58 -13.89 2.03
C TRP A 321 -5.94 -14.14 3.40
N PRO A 322 -6.60 -14.96 4.24
CA PRO A 322 -8.05 -15.05 4.33
C PRO A 322 -8.66 -13.65 4.52
N PRO A 323 -9.93 -13.42 4.15
CA PRO A 323 -10.61 -12.15 4.45
C PRO A 323 -10.42 -11.81 5.93
N SER A 324 -10.10 -10.56 6.27
CA SER A 324 -9.50 -10.19 7.57
C SER A 324 -10.31 -10.59 8.81
N ASN A 325 -11.64 -10.67 8.69
CA ASN A 325 -12.52 -11.19 9.73
C ASN A 325 -12.46 -12.72 9.94
N SER A 326 -11.65 -13.43 9.16
CA SER A 326 -11.60 -14.89 9.12
C SER A 326 -10.24 -15.51 9.38
N PHE A 327 -9.14 -14.73 9.50
CA PHE A 327 -7.81 -15.33 9.73
C PHE A 327 -7.78 -16.10 11.05
N GLU A 328 -8.14 -15.45 12.17
CA GLU A 328 -8.19 -16.11 13.48
C GLU A 328 -9.20 -17.27 13.51
N GLU A 329 -10.33 -17.14 12.81
CA GLU A 329 -11.34 -18.19 12.74
C GLU A 329 -10.85 -19.43 11.96
N ARG A 330 -10.18 -19.20 10.82
CA ARG A 330 -9.72 -20.23 9.88
C ARG A 330 -8.40 -20.86 10.31
N LEU A 331 -7.45 -20.07 10.80
CA LEU A 331 -6.10 -20.48 11.17
C LEU A 331 -5.72 -19.99 12.58
N PRO A 332 -6.43 -20.42 13.64
CA PRO A 332 -6.22 -19.91 15.00
C PRO A 332 -4.81 -20.21 15.55
N ARG A 333 -4.23 -21.36 15.21
CA ARG A 333 -2.88 -21.74 15.64
C ARG A 333 -1.83 -20.82 15.02
N HIS A 334 -1.90 -20.63 13.70
CA HIS A 334 -1.04 -19.68 12.98
C HIS A 334 -1.26 -18.23 13.43
N CYS A 335 -2.48 -17.87 13.82
CA CYS A 335 -2.77 -16.54 14.37
C CYS A 335 -2.04 -16.32 15.70
N GLY A 336 -2.11 -17.30 16.61
CA GLY A 336 -1.36 -17.25 17.88
C GLY A 336 0.15 -17.23 17.68
N GLU A 337 0.65 -18.01 16.72
CA GLU A 337 2.06 -18.02 16.33
C GLU A 337 2.51 -16.63 15.83
N PHE A 338 1.74 -16.04 14.91
CA PHE A 338 2.02 -14.70 14.37
C PHE A 338 2.03 -13.64 15.48
N PHE A 339 1.06 -13.65 16.40
CA PHE A 339 1.05 -12.70 17.52
C PHE A 339 2.23 -12.88 18.46
N SER A 340 2.72 -14.10 18.63
CA SER A 340 3.90 -14.38 19.45
C SER A 340 5.19 -13.85 18.80
N ALA A 341 5.22 -13.76 17.46
CA ALA A 341 6.34 -13.23 16.69
C ALA A 341 6.44 -11.69 16.68
N LEU A 342 5.39 -10.97 17.11
CA LEU A 342 5.35 -9.53 17.03
C LEU A 342 6.41 -8.88 17.94
N PRO A 343 7.33 -8.05 17.40
CA PRO A 343 8.24 -7.25 18.22
C PRO A 343 7.49 -6.05 18.83
N PHE A 344 8.01 -5.51 19.94
CA PHE A 344 7.43 -4.32 20.61
C PHE A 344 5.92 -4.47 20.86
N GLN A 345 5.52 -5.57 21.51
CA GLN A 345 4.11 -5.96 21.68
C GLN A 345 3.25 -4.90 22.38
N GLU A 346 3.86 -3.98 23.14
CA GLU A 346 3.17 -2.83 23.72
C GLU A 346 2.49 -1.96 22.64
N TYR A 347 3.10 -1.87 21.45
CA TYR A 347 2.58 -1.17 20.28
C TYR A 347 1.89 -2.10 19.28
N THR A 348 2.48 -3.25 18.99
CA THR A 348 2.09 -4.08 17.84
C THR A 348 1.01 -5.10 18.15
N ASN A 349 0.85 -5.50 19.42
CA ASN A 349 -0.11 -6.55 19.78
C ASN A 349 -1.55 -6.03 19.64
N PRO A 350 -2.40 -6.66 18.81
CA PRO A 350 -3.74 -6.17 18.51
C PRO A 350 -4.80 -6.50 19.58
N LYS A 351 -4.42 -7.26 20.63
CA LYS A 351 -5.31 -7.65 21.73
C LYS A 351 -4.90 -7.01 23.05
N PHE A 352 -3.60 -6.99 23.32
CA PHE A 352 -3.05 -6.65 24.63
C PHE A 352 -2.07 -5.47 24.60
N GLY A 353 -1.79 -4.91 23.42
CA GLY A 353 -0.87 -3.79 23.27
C GLY A 353 -1.32 -2.58 24.08
N PHE A 354 -0.61 -2.26 25.16
CA PHE A 354 -1.03 -1.19 26.07
C PHE A 354 -0.96 0.20 25.41
N LEU A 355 -0.01 0.41 24.51
CA LEU A 355 0.19 1.65 23.74
C LEU A 355 -0.46 1.58 22.35
N ASN A 356 -1.04 0.43 22.00
CA ASN A 356 -1.86 0.31 20.81
C ASN A 356 -3.23 0.95 21.05
N LEU A 357 -3.41 2.19 20.60
CA LEU A 357 -4.66 2.94 20.82
C LEU A 357 -5.89 2.23 20.26
N ALA A 358 -5.74 1.43 19.21
CA ALA A 358 -6.86 0.73 18.59
C ALA A 358 -7.52 -0.30 19.53
N VAL A 359 -6.75 -0.89 20.48
CA VAL A 359 -7.31 -1.84 21.45
C VAL A 359 -8.06 -1.14 22.58
N LYS A 360 -7.82 0.17 22.77
CA LYS A 360 -8.46 1.01 23.80
C LYS A 360 -9.75 1.67 23.32
N LEU A 361 -10.09 1.54 22.03
CA LEU A 361 -11.31 2.09 21.48
C LEU A 361 -12.56 1.38 22.03
N PRO A 362 -13.64 2.12 22.38
CA PRO A 362 -14.89 1.53 22.87
C PRO A 362 -15.48 0.50 21.90
N GLN A 363 -16.22 -0.48 22.42
CA GLN A 363 -16.79 -1.58 21.62
C GLN A 363 -17.75 -1.11 20.51
N GLN A 364 -18.43 0.03 20.70
CA GLN A 364 -19.41 0.58 19.76
C GLN A 364 -18.78 1.51 18.71
N THR A 365 -17.45 1.53 18.59
CA THR A 365 -16.74 2.31 17.57
C THR A 365 -16.27 1.43 16.43
N LEU A 366 -16.22 1.98 15.22
CA LEU A 366 -15.66 1.32 14.07
C LEU A 366 -14.13 1.18 14.25
N LYS A 367 -13.69 0.02 14.75
CA LYS A 367 -12.27 -0.26 14.96
C LYS A 367 -11.56 -0.42 13.61
N PRO A 368 -10.29 0.02 13.50
CA PRO A 368 -9.49 -0.33 12.35
C PRO A 368 -9.34 -1.86 12.30
N ASP A 369 -9.25 -2.38 11.09
CA ASP A 369 -8.89 -3.77 10.86
C ASP A 369 -7.40 -3.97 11.21
N LEU A 370 -7.15 -4.52 12.39
CA LEU A 370 -5.80 -4.75 12.93
C LEU A 370 -5.14 -6.03 12.38
N GLY A 371 -5.81 -6.76 11.49
CA GLY A 371 -5.32 -8.01 10.95
C GLY A 371 -5.31 -9.16 11.98
N PRO A 372 -4.48 -10.19 11.76
CA PRO A 372 -3.43 -10.25 10.75
C PRO A 372 -3.97 -10.38 9.32
N LYS A 373 -3.20 -9.86 8.36
CA LYS A 373 -3.44 -10.01 6.91
C LYS A 373 -2.26 -10.76 6.30
N THR A 374 -2.52 -11.68 5.38
CA THR A 374 -1.43 -12.36 4.67
C THR A 374 -1.19 -11.77 3.29
N TYR A 375 0.10 -11.68 2.95
CA TYR A 375 0.58 -11.26 1.65
C TYR A 375 1.44 -12.40 1.11
N ILE A 376 0.81 -13.28 0.33
CA ILE A 376 1.50 -14.45 -0.25
C ILE A 376 1.63 -14.22 -1.75
N ALA A 377 2.85 -14.19 -2.24
CA ALA A 377 3.14 -13.92 -3.64
C ALA A 377 4.31 -14.76 -4.13
N TYR A 378 4.33 -14.99 -5.44
CA TYR A 378 5.47 -15.57 -6.14
C TYR A 378 6.49 -14.46 -6.34
N GLY A 379 7.76 -14.85 -6.45
CA GLY A 379 8.88 -13.94 -6.59
C GLY A 379 9.90 -14.44 -7.59
N ILE A 380 10.72 -13.52 -8.07
CA ILE A 380 11.94 -13.79 -8.82
C ILE A 380 13.08 -13.06 -8.14
N ALA A 381 14.28 -13.66 -8.15
CA ALA A 381 15.43 -13.09 -7.45
C ALA A 381 15.95 -11.80 -8.11
N GLU A 382 15.79 -11.68 -9.42
CA GLU A 382 16.26 -10.53 -10.20
C GLU A 382 15.08 -9.75 -10.78
N GLU A 383 15.14 -8.42 -10.68
CA GLU A 383 14.16 -7.56 -11.32
C GLU A 383 14.30 -7.61 -12.85
N LEU A 384 13.23 -7.94 -13.54
CA LEU A 384 13.17 -7.97 -15.01
C LEU A 384 12.65 -6.65 -15.59
N GLY A 385 12.26 -5.71 -14.71
CA GLY A 385 11.96 -4.32 -15.04
C GLY A 385 10.70 -4.12 -15.89
N ARG A 386 9.76 -5.07 -15.83
CA ARG A 386 8.46 -5.07 -16.54
C ARG A 386 7.27 -4.76 -15.63
N GLY A 387 7.50 -4.41 -14.37
CA GLY A 387 6.43 -4.19 -13.38
C GLY A 387 6.20 -5.38 -12.45
N ASP A 388 7.25 -6.16 -12.25
CA ASP A 388 7.49 -7.32 -11.38
C ASP A 388 7.33 -7.04 -9.86
N SER A 389 6.96 -5.82 -9.48
CA SER A 389 6.57 -5.50 -8.10
C SER A 389 5.29 -6.26 -7.70
N VAL A 390 5.34 -7.01 -6.60
CA VAL A 390 4.15 -7.69 -6.02
C VAL A 390 3.16 -6.71 -5.38
N THR A 391 3.70 -5.64 -4.80
CA THR A 391 2.94 -4.56 -4.16
C THR A 391 3.37 -3.23 -4.78
N LYS A 392 2.40 -2.46 -5.28
CA LYS A 392 2.65 -1.15 -5.88
C LYS A 392 2.85 -0.11 -4.78
N LEU A 393 3.51 1.00 -5.12
CA LEU A 393 3.72 2.13 -4.21
C LEU A 393 2.38 2.62 -3.63
N HIS A 394 2.28 2.63 -2.31
CA HIS A 394 1.12 3.09 -1.57
C HIS A 394 1.54 3.70 -0.22
N CYS A 395 0.58 4.25 0.50
CA CYS A 395 0.76 4.73 1.87
C CYS A 395 -0.36 4.15 2.72
N ASP A 396 0.00 3.43 3.78
CA ASP A 396 -0.97 2.94 4.74
C ASP A 396 -1.54 4.06 5.59
N MET A 397 -2.80 3.89 6.00
CA MET A 397 -3.50 4.87 6.85
C MET A 397 -3.16 4.71 8.34
N SER A 398 -2.58 3.57 8.72
CA SER A 398 -2.20 3.23 10.07
C SER A 398 -0.78 2.69 10.10
N ASP A 399 -0.18 2.77 11.29
CA ASP A 399 1.08 2.11 11.58
C ASP A 399 0.93 0.59 11.34
N SER A 400 1.94 -0.01 10.71
CA SER A 400 1.87 -1.39 10.23
C SER A 400 3.16 -2.13 10.55
N VAL A 401 3.04 -3.42 10.88
CA VAL A 401 4.15 -4.34 11.13
C VAL A 401 4.01 -5.53 10.19
N TYR A 402 5.10 -5.83 9.47
CA TYR A 402 5.18 -6.95 8.56
C TYR A 402 6.20 -7.96 9.10
N ILE A 403 5.81 -9.23 9.15
CA ILE A 403 6.69 -10.33 9.53
C ILE A 403 6.80 -11.27 8.35
N LEU A 404 8.03 -11.51 7.88
CA LEU A 404 8.32 -12.51 6.85
C LEU A 404 8.25 -13.89 7.49
N MET A 405 7.14 -14.61 7.25
CA MET A 405 6.88 -15.91 7.89
C MET A 405 7.48 -17.09 7.15
N HIS A 406 7.65 -16.99 5.83
CA HIS A 406 8.10 -18.07 4.97
C HIS A 406 8.70 -17.54 3.67
N THR A 407 9.80 -18.16 3.25
CA THR A 407 10.43 -18.01 1.93
C THR A 407 10.87 -19.38 1.45
N THR A 408 10.78 -19.61 0.15
CA THR A 408 11.35 -20.79 -0.50
C THR A 408 12.05 -20.32 -1.76
N GLU A 409 13.30 -20.69 -1.92
CA GLU A 409 14.06 -20.40 -3.14
C GLU A 409 13.85 -21.52 -4.16
N HIS A 410 13.59 -21.13 -5.40
CA HIS A 410 13.54 -22.04 -6.53
C HIS A 410 14.53 -21.59 -7.59
N HIS A 411 15.37 -22.51 -8.05
CA HIS A 411 16.29 -22.24 -9.14
C HIS A 411 15.50 -22.15 -10.46
N VAL A 412 15.37 -20.92 -10.97
CA VAL A 412 14.99 -20.69 -12.36
C VAL A 412 16.23 -20.89 -13.23
N ASP A 413 16.09 -21.60 -14.35
CA ASP A 413 17.18 -21.79 -15.30
C ASP A 413 17.73 -20.42 -15.75
N LYS A 414 19.04 -20.21 -15.54
CA LYS A 414 19.74 -18.97 -15.91
C LYS A 414 19.62 -18.66 -17.40
N GLU A 415 19.51 -19.67 -18.25
CA GLU A 415 19.30 -19.47 -19.69
C GLU A 415 17.90 -18.98 -20.02
N VAL A 416 16.89 -19.36 -19.23
CA VAL A 416 15.53 -18.81 -19.34
C VAL A 416 15.53 -17.35 -18.89
N LEU A 417 16.15 -17.03 -17.75
CA LEU A 417 16.28 -15.65 -17.26
C LEU A 417 17.04 -14.75 -18.24
N LYS A 418 18.15 -15.22 -18.83
CA LYS A 418 18.88 -14.49 -19.87
C LYS A 418 18.00 -14.23 -21.09
N LYS A 419 17.27 -15.24 -21.60
CA LYS A 419 16.35 -15.05 -22.73
C LYS A 419 15.26 -14.02 -22.41
N CYS A 420 14.73 -14.04 -21.19
CA CYS A 420 13.80 -13.02 -20.70
C CYS A 420 14.44 -11.62 -20.72
N LEU A 421 15.61 -11.45 -20.10
CA LEU A 421 16.34 -10.18 -20.07
C LEU A 421 16.66 -9.65 -21.47
N MET A 422 17.18 -10.50 -22.36
CA MET A 422 17.50 -10.12 -23.74
C MET A 422 16.26 -9.67 -24.52
N SER A 423 15.14 -10.39 -24.38
CA SER A 423 13.87 -9.98 -25.01
C SER A 423 13.25 -8.71 -24.41
N SER A 424 13.62 -8.34 -23.17
CA SER A 424 13.25 -7.08 -22.52
C SER A 424 14.14 -5.91 -23.00
N GLN A 425 15.45 -6.14 -23.13
CA GLN A 425 16.43 -5.14 -23.56
C GLN A 425 16.32 -4.78 -25.05
N GLU A 426 16.09 -5.76 -25.94
CA GLU A 426 15.84 -5.48 -27.37
C GLU A 426 14.54 -4.68 -27.61
N LYS A 427 13.61 -4.68 -26.64
CA LYS A 427 12.30 -4.01 -26.72
C LYS A 427 12.25 -2.67 -26.00
N CYS A 428 13.26 -2.34 -25.19
CA CYS A 428 13.35 -1.10 -24.44
C CYS A 428 14.70 -0.46 -24.74
N GLN A 429 14.75 0.50 -25.67
CA GLN A 429 15.92 1.39 -25.82
C GLN A 429 16.06 2.23 -24.54
N ARG A 430 16.60 1.64 -23.49
CA ARG A 430 16.97 2.36 -22.27
C ARG A 430 18.34 2.97 -22.51
N ARG A 431 18.45 4.28 -22.24
CA ARG A 431 19.73 4.84 -21.75
C ARG A 431 20.11 4.07 -20.48
N PRO A 432 21.40 3.84 -20.19
CA PRO A 432 21.80 3.12 -19.00
C PRO A 432 21.16 3.80 -17.79
N VAL A 433 20.31 3.08 -17.06
CA VAL A 433 20.02 3.48 -15.69
C VAL A 433 21.34 3.27 -14.98
N GLU A 434 21.99 4.36 -14.55
CA GLU A 434 23.07 4.26 -13.59
C GLU A 434 22.49 3.55 -12.37
N ILE A 435 22.79 2.25 -12.27
CA ILE A 435 22.67 1.51 -11.04
C ILE A 435 23.47 2.33 -10.04
N CYS A 436 22.79 2.92 -9.05
CA CYS A 436 23.46 3.63 -7.98
C CYS A 436 24.61 2.74 -7.46
N PRO A 437 25.88 3.20 -7.48
CA PRO A 437 27.03 2.34 -7.19
C PRO A 437 27.02 1.71 -5.79
N GLY A 438 26.08 2.10 -4.92
CA GLY A 438 25.88 1.56 -3.58
C GLY A 438 24.88 0.40 -3.44
N SER A 439 24.19 -0.04 -4.49
CA SER A 439 23.26 -1.20 -4.40
C SER A 439 23.94 -2.56 -4.58
N LYS A 440 25.27 -2.59 -4.71
CA LYS A 440 26.04 -3.78 -4.35
C LYS A 440 26.15 -3.80 -2.82
N LEU A 441 25.09 -4.23 -2.14
CA LEU A 441 25.27 -4.92 -0.87
C LEU A 441 26.39 -5.93 -1.12
N GLN A 442 27.45 -5.89 -0.31
CA GLN A 442 28.51 -6.90 -0.38
C GLN A 442 27.81 -8.25 -0.38
N ALA A 443 28.01 -9.01 -1.47
CA ALA A 443 27.34 -10.28 -1.74
C ALA A 443 27.52 -11.31 -0.61
N ASP A 444 28.42 -11.02 0.33
CA ASP A 444 28.89 -11.92 1.36
C ASP A 444 28.09 -11.78 2.68
N GLN A 445 27.08 -10.90 2.76
CA GLN A 445 26.23 -10.70 3.96
C GLN A 445 24.72 -10.74 3.70
N ILE A 446 24.26 -11.08 2.48
CA ILE A 446 22.84 -11.26 2.22
C ILE A 446 22.43 -12.64 2.76
N ALA A 447 21.94 -12.68 3.99
CA ALA A 447 21.06 -13.76 4.42
C ALA A 447 19.92 -13.92 3.41
N GLU A 448 19.44 -15.15 3.18
CA GLU A 448 18.30 -15.51 2.32
C GLU A 448 17.19 -14.44 2.36
N GLY A 449 17.18 -13.56 1.35
CA GLY A 449 16.26 -12.42 1.30
C GLY A 449 14.94 -12.82 0.66
N GLY A 450 13.81 -12.48 1.28
CA GLY A 450 12.47 -12.81 0.75
C GLY A 450 11.85 -11.75 -0.17
N ALA A 451 12.10 -10.47 0.10
CA ALA A 451 11.48 -9.37 -0.63
C ALA A 451 12.36 -8.10 -0.57
N LEU A 452 12.32 -7.31 -1.64
CA LEU A 452 12.92 -5.97 -1.70
C LEU A 452 11.86 -4.91 -1.36
N TRP A 453 12.23 -3.93 -0.54
CA TRP A 453 11.34 -2.86 -0.09
C TRP A 453 11.94 -1.48 -0.37
N ASP A 454 11.19 -0.65 -1.09
CA ASP A 454 11.44 0.79 -1.20
C ASP A 454 10.52 1.54 -0.22
N ILE A 455 11.10 2.13 0.82
CA ILE A 455 10.37 2.88 1.84
C ILE A 455 10.72 4.37 1.74
N PHE A 456 9.69 5.20 1.63
CA PHE A 456 9.83 6.64 1.57
C PHE A 456 9.33 7.31 2.84
N ARG A 457 9.97 8.41 3.24
CA ARG A 457 9.56 9.18 4.42
C ARG A 457 8.20 9.82 4.19
N ARG A 458 7.38 9.84 5.24
CA ARG A 458 6.05 10.49 5.22
C ARG A 458 6.12 11.96 4.79
N CYS A 459 7.16 12.70 5.18
CA CYS A 459 7.35 14.10 4.79
C CYS A 459 7.63 14.30 3.29
N ASP A 460 8.07 13.26 2.58
CA ASP A 460 8.39 13.33 1.15
C ASP A 460 7.18 12.97 0.25
N VAL A 461 6.02 12.59 0.82
CA VAL A 461 4.81 12.21 0.06
C VAL A 461 4.37 13.30 -0.92
N VAL A 462 4.43 14.58 -0.54
CA VAL A 462 4.07 15.70 -1.43
C VAL A 462 5.03 15.78 -2.63
N LYS A 463 6.33 15.59 -2.38
CA LYS A 463 7.36 15.60 -3.44
C LYS A 463 7.19 14.40 -4.37
N LEU A 464 6.91 13.22 -3.82
CA LEU A 464 6.64 12.01 -4.61
C LEU A 464 5.42 12.18 -5.50
N LYS A 465 4.30 12.69 -4.96
CA LYS A 465 3.11 12.98 -5.78
C LYS A 465 3.42 13.95 -6.91
N LYS A 466 4.18 15.02 -6.63
CA LYS A 466 4.60 15.99 -7.66
C LYS A 466 5.49 15.34 -8.72
N TYR A 467 6.43 14.49 -8.31
CA TYR A 467 7.31 13.75 -9.21
C TYR A 467 6.51 12.81 -10.12
N LEU A 468 5.67 11.95 -9.55
CA LEU A 468 4.85 11.00 -10.30
C LEU A 468 3.92 11.70 -11.31
N ARG A 469 3.35 12.86 -10.96
CA ARG A 469 2.53 13.66 -11.88
C ARG A 469 3.35 14.31 -12.98
N LYS A 470 4.52 14.86 -12.65
CA LYS A 470 5.41 15.52 -13.62
C LYS A 470 5.93 14.51 -14.65
N HIS A 471 6.28 13.32 -14.19
CA HIS A 471 6.89 12.26 -14.97
C HIS A 471 5.87 11.18 -15.39
N CYS A 472 4.57 11.46 -15.38
CA CYS A 472 3.51 10.46 -15.59
C CYS A 472 3.71 9.67 -16.91
N LYS A 473 4.12 10.36 -17.98
CA LYS A 473 4.37 9.77 -19.30
C LYS A 473 5.59 8.82 -19.37
N GLU A 474 6.45 8.83 -18.35
CA GLU A 474 7.56 7.88 -18.24
C GLU A 474 7.08 6.53 -17.69
N PHE A 475 5.95 6.51 -16.99
CA PHE A 475 5.31 5.30 -16.48
C PHE A 475 4.40 4.69 -17.53
N ARG A 476 4.17 3.39 -17.40
CA ARG A 476 3.34 2.61 -18.33
C ARG A 476 2.13 2.02 -17.62
N ASP A 477 1.00 1.98 -18.32
CA ASP A 477 -0.18 1.25 -17.88
C ASP A 477 -0.02 -0.27 -18.08
N ILE A 478 -1.05 -1.04 -17.72
CA ILE A 478 -1.05 -2.51 -17.83
C ILE A 478 -0.94 -3.02 -19.28
N TYR A 479 -1.15 -2.15 -20.27
CA TYR A 479 -1.00 -2.45 -21.70
C TYR A 479 0.29 -1.88 -22.28
N SER A 480 1.19 -1.39 -21.42
CA SER A 480 2.46 -0.77 -21.79
C SER A 480 2.33 0.59 -22.50
N PHE A 481 1.18 1.25 -22.46
CA PHE A 481 1.01 2.61 -22.95
C PHE A 481 1.49 3.62 -21.92
N PRO A 482 2.06 4.77 -22.34
CA PRO A 482 2.37 5.86 -21.43
C PRO A 482 1.14 6.27 -20.61
N VAL A 483 1.31 6.48 -19.31
CA VAL A 483 0.22 6.97 -18.46
C VAL A 483 -0.11 8.40 -18.86
N GLU A 484 -1.36 8.62 -19.28
CA GLU A 484 -1.87 9.94 -19.58
C GLU A 484 -2.05 10.77 -18.30
N LYS A 485 -1.92 12.08 -18.44
CA LYS A 485 -2.14 13.01 -17.33
C LYS A 485 -3.65 13.21 -17.20
N ASP A 486 -4.21 12.80 -16.06
CA ASP A 486 -5.59 13.12 -15.67
C ASP A 486 -5.76 14.63 -15.41
#